data_AF-M0MQ20-F1
#
_entry.id   AF-M0MQ20-F1
#
_cell.length_a   1.000
_cell.length_b   1.000
_cell.length_c   1.000
_cell.angle_alpha   90.00
_cell.angle_beta   90.00
_cell.angle_gamma   90.00
#
_symmetry.space_group_name_H-M   'P 1'
#
loop_
_entity.id
_entity.type
_entity.pdbx_description
1 polymer ?
#
loop_
_entity_poly.entity_id
_entity_poly.type
_entity_poly.pdbx_seq_one_letter_code
_entity_poly.pdbx_strand_id
1 'polypeptide(L)'
;MSDDTPSILSHEEEAIAAALAEGTDPVTIADDLDSSVAAVEASIDRIREKTERAFATLEASPFAADLAHDLDPERRAALRTALGE
;
A
#
# COMPACT_ATOMS: atom_id res chain seq x y z
N MET A 1 6.63 -5.88 16.87
CA MET A 1 7.47 -6.74 16.02
C MET A 1 7.33 -6.18 14.62
N SER A 2 8.43 -5.80 13.96
CA SER A 2 8.34 -5.38 12.56
C SER A 2 7.87 -6.59 11.75
N ASP A 3 6.75 -6.44 11.06
CA ASP A 3 6.22 -7.46 10.15
C ASP A 3 7.24 -7.52 8.99
N ASP A 4 8.18 -8.48 9.05
CA ASP A 4 9.28 -8.68 8.08
C ASP A 4 8.74 -9.25 6.74
N THR A 5 7.44 -9.07 6.49
CA THR A 5 6.77 -9.49 5.28
C THR A 5 7.25 -8.58 4.15
N PRO A 6 7.92 -9.12 3.11
CA PRO A 6 8.42 -8.30 2.02
C PRO A 6 7.26 -7.61 1.31
N SER A 7 7.35 -6.28 1.25
CA SER A 7 6.36 -5.46 0.55
C SER A 7 6.36 -5.74 -0.94
N ILE A 8 5.18 -5.59 -1.55
CA ILE A 8 5.02 -5.59 -3.02
C ILE A 8 5.50 -4.28 -3.65
N LEU A 9 5.65 -3.25 -2.83
CA LEU A 9 6.15 -1.93 -3.21
C LEU A 9 7.68 -1.91 -3.15
N SER A 10 8.30 -1.11 -4.00
CA SER A 10 9.71 -0.76 -3.83
C SER A 10 9.87 0.17 -2.64
N HIS A 11 11.10 0.32 -2.12
CA HIS A 11 11.36 1.24 -1.00
C HIS A 11 10.95 2.68 -1.29
N GLU A 12 11.12 3.13 -2.54
CA GLU A 12 10.66 4.46 -2.99
C GLU A 12 9.13 4.56 -3.00
N GLU A 13 8.45 3.53 -3.51
CA GLU A 13 6.99 3.47 -3.52
C GLU A 13 6.40 3.37 -2.11
N GLU A 14 7.08 2.71 -1.17
CA GLU A 14 6.70 2.69 0.25
C GLU A 14 6.77 4.09 0.87
N ALA A 15 7.85 4.83 0.62
CA ALA A 15 7.99 6.20 1.12
C ALA A 15 6.90 7.12 0.56
N ILE A 16 6.61 7.01 -0.74
CA ILE A 16 5.51 7.75 -1.38
C ILE A 16 4.15 7.35 -0.79
N ALA A 17 3.88 6.05 -0.62
CA ALA A 17 2.61 5.56 -0.06
C ALA A 17 2.41 6.02 1.39
N ALA A 18 3.47 6.02 2.21
CA ALA A 18 3.41 6.52 3.58
C ALA A 18 3.07 8.02 3.62
N ALA A 19 3.74 8.84 2.79
CA ALA A 19 3.46 10.28 2.72
C ALA A 19 2.02 10.57 2.25
N LEU A 20 1.50 9.81 1.28
CA LEU A 20 0.09 9.92 0.87
C LEU A 20 -0.89 9.56 2.00
N ALA A 21 -0.58 8.54 2.80
CA ALA A 21 -1.40 8.16 3.95
C ALA A 21 -1.44 9.24 5.05
N GLU A 22 -0.38 10.04 5.16
CA GLU A 22 -0.31 11.23 6.03
C GLU A 22 -1.02 12.46 5.44
N GLY A 23 -1.51 12.37 4.21
CA GLY A 23 -2.22 13.45 3.50
C GLY A 23 -1.31 14.44 2.79
N THR A 24 -0.02 14.12 2.62
CA THR A 24 0.93 14.94 1.88
C THR A 24 0.61 14.91 0.39
N ASP A 25 0.60 16.08 -0.25
CA ASP A 25 0.28 16.18 -1.68
C ASP A 25 1.48 15.80 -2.57
N PRO A 26 1.26 15.36 -3.82
CA PRO A 26 2.32 14.90 -4.71
C PRO A 26 3.41 15.93 -5.04
N VAL A 27 3.10 17.23 -4.96
CA VAL A 27 4.10 18.28 -5.21
C VAL A 27 5.07 18.35 -4.04
N THR A 28 4.55 18.38 -2.81
CA THR A 28 5.38 18.34 -1.60
C THR A 28 6.23 17.06 -1.53
N ILE A 29 5.66 15.90 -1.89
CA ILE A 29 6.41 14.64 -1.96
C ILE A 29 7.56 14.71 -2.98
N ALA A 30 7.31 15.32 -4.15
CA ALA A 30 8.35 15.47 -5.18
C ALA A 30 9.49 16.37 -4.70
N ASP A 31 9.16 17.46 -4.01
CA ASP A 31 10.15 18.37 -3.42
C ASP A 31 10.99 17.65 -2.34
N ASP A 32 10.36 16.89 -1.44
CA ASP A 32 11.05 16.16 -0.36
C ASP A 32 11.97 15.05 -0.88
N LEU A 33 11.61 14.42 -2.01
CA LEU A 33 12.37 13.34 -2.65
C LEU A 33 13.39 13.83 -3.68
N ASP A 34 13.53 15.16 -3.88
CA ASP A 34 14.33 15.77 -4.95
C ASP A 34 14.03 15.13 -6.32
N SER A 35 12.73 14.98 -6.61
CA SER A 35 12.20 14.32 -7.81
C SER A 35 11.23 15.22 -8.55
N SER A 36 10.82 14.80 -9.75
CA SER A 36 9.78 15.52 -10.49
C SER A 36 8.39 15.06 -10.07
N VAL A 37 7.42 15.97 -10.06
CA VAL A 37 6.00 15.64 -9.80
C VAL A 37 5.51 14.53 -10.72
N ALA A 38 5.88 14.56 -12.01
CA ALA A 38 5.51 13.53 -12.98
C ALA A 38 6.07 12.14 -12.62
N ALA A 39 7.26 12.07 -12.01
CA ALA A 39 7.83 10.81 -11.55
C ALA A 39 7.08 10.28 -10.32
N VAL A 40 6.71 11.15 -9.39
CA VAL A 40 5.88 10.80 -8.23
C VAL A 40 4.51 10.30 -8.67
N GLU A 41 3.83 11.02 -9.57
CA GLU A 41 2.54 10.59 -10.14
C GLU A 41 2.64 9.22 -10.82
N ALA A 42 3.72 8.98 -11.59
CA ALA A 42 3.95 7.67 -12.21
C ALA A 42 4.18 6.56 -11.16
N SER A 43 4.84 6.87 -10.03
CA SER A 43 4.96 5.93 -8.90
C SER A 43 3.60 5.66 -8.24
N ILE A 44 2.75 6.68 -8.08
CA ILE A 44 1.39 6.53 -7.55
C ILE A 44 0.57 5.59 -8.42
N ASP A 45 0.63 5.75 -9.74
CA ASP A 45 -0.08 4.87 -10.67
C ASP A 45 0.42 3.42 -10.57
N ARG A 46 1.74 3.21 -10.47
CA ARG A 46 2.31 1.88 -10.24
C ARG A 46 1.85 1.25 -8.92
N ILE A 47 1.77 2.05 -7.84
CA ILE A 47 1.26 1.59 -6.54
C ILE A 47 -0.18 1.10 -6.71
N ARG A 48 -1.05 1.88 -7.36
CA ARG A 48 -2.44 1.50 -7.63
C ARG A 48 -2.54 0.20 -8.42
N GLU A 49 -1.80 0.07 -9.52
CA GLU A 49 -1.78 -1.16 -10.33
C GLU A 49 -1.33 -2.39 -9.52
N LYS A 50 -0.32 -2.22 -8.65
CA LYS A 50 0.15 -3.31 -7.78
C LYS A 50 -0.89 -3.71 -6.75
N THR A 51 -1.58 -2.73 -6.15
CA THR A 51 -2.67 -2.97 -5.22
C THR A 51 -3.82 -3.71 -5.90
N GLU A 52 -4.26 -3.28 -7.09
CA GLU A 52 -5.29 -3.97 -7.87
C GLU A 52 -4.91 -5.42 -8.20
N ARG A 53 -3.65 -5.65 -8.62
CA ARG A 53 -3.14 -6.99 -8.88
C ARG A 53 -3.12 -7.87 -7.63
N ALA A 54 -2.76 -7.31 -6.48
CA ALA A 54 -2.78 -8.01 -5.20
C ALA A 54 -4.22 -8.41 -4.83
N PHE A 55 -5.20 -7.51 -5.02
CA PHE A 55 -6.61 -7.82 -4.81
C PHE A 55 -7.12 -8.92 -5.74
N ALA A 56 -6.83 -8.84 -7.04
CA ALA A 56 -7.21 -9.89 -7.98
C ALA A 56 -6.59 -11.24 -7.63
N THR A 57 -5.35 -11.24 -7.10
CA THR A 57 -4.68 -12.45 -6.62
C THR A 57 -5.37 -13.00 -5.37
N LEU A 58 -5.77 -12.13 -4.44
CA LEU A 58 -6.50 -12.53 -3.24
C LEU A 58 -7.87 -13.12 -3.62
N GLU A 59 -8.62 -12.50 -4.53
CA GLU A 59 -9.93 -12.98 -4.98
C GLU A 59 -9.84 -14.36 -5.66
N ALA A 60 -8.78 -14.60 -6.44
CA ALA A 60 -8.56 -15.88 -7.11
C ALA A 60 -7.98 -16.97 -6.18
N SER A 61 -7.52 -16.61 -4.98
CA SER A 61 -6.80 -17.52 -4.10
C SER A 61 -7.76 -18.46 -3.35
N PRO A 62 -7.56 -19.79 -3.40
CA PRO A 62 -8.34 -20.73 -2.58
C PRO A 62 -8.05 -20.58 -1.08
N PHE A 63 -6.96 -19.89 -0.71
CA PHE A 63 -6.55 -19.66 0.67
C PHE A 63 -7.06 -18.33 1.25
N ALA A 64 -7.81 -17.54 0.47
CA ALA A 64 -8.25 -16.22 0.92
C ALA A 64 -9.16 -16.28 2.17
N ALA A 65 -10.02 -17.29 2.25
CA ALA A 65 -10.89 -17.51 3.40
C ALA A 65 -10.09 -17.87 4.66
N ASP A 66 -9.09 -18.75 4.52
CA ASP A 66 -8.19 -19.15 5.62
C ASP A 66 -7.36 -17.94 6.08
N LEU A 67 -6.76 -17.21 5.14
CA LEU A 67 -6.03 -15.97 5.44
C LEU A 67 -6.93 -14.95 6.17
N ALA A 68 -8.16 -14.75 5.71
CA ALA A 68 -9.11 -13.85 6.35
C ALA A 68 -9.50 -14.30 7.76
N HIS A 69 -9.54 -15.61 8.02
CA HIS A 69 -9.80 -16.17 9.34
C HIS A 69 -8.60 -16.00 10.28
N ASP A 70 -7.40 -16.28 9.76
CA ASP A 70 -6.12 -16.23 10.45
C ASP A 70 -5.63 -14.80 10.74
N LEU A 71 -6.24 -13.77 10.13
CA LEU A 71 -6.04 -12.40 10.55
C LEU A 71 -6.38 -12.26 12.05
N ASP A 72 -5.36 -11.98 12.85
CA ASP A 72 -5.56 -11.64 14.25
C ASP A 72 -6.45 -10.38 14.37
N PRO A 73 -7.10 -10.16 15.52
CA PRO A 73 -8.02 -9.05 15.69
C PRO A 73 -7.39 -7.67 15.42
N GLU A 74 -6.11 -7.50 15.67
CA GLU A 74 -5.37 -6.24 15.47
C GLU A 74 -5.16 -5.96 13.99
N ARG A 75 -4.66 -6.95 13.22
CA ARG A 75 -4.49 -6.84 11.76
C ARG A 75 -5.83 -6.68 11.06
N ARG A 76 -6.88 -7.35 11.53
CA ARG A 76 -8.24 -7.18 10.99
C ARG A 76 -8.79 -5.77 11.27
N ALA A 77 -8.54 -5.20 12.45
CA ALA A 77 -8.95 -3.83 12.78
C ALA A 77 -8.17 -2.78 11.97
N ALA A 78 -6.86 -3.00 11.79
CA ALA A 78 -6.02 -2.15 10.95
C ALA A 78 -6.48 -2.15 9.49
N LEU A 79 -6.81 -3.33 8.93
CA LEU A 79 -7.34 -3.45 7.57
C LEU A 79 -8.68 -2.71 7.40
N ARG A 80 -9.63 -2.86 8.34
CA ARG A 80 -10.91 -2.13 8.29
C ARG A 80 -10.73 -0.62 8.35
N THR A 81 -9.89 -0.14 9.27
CA THR A 81 -9.54 1.28 9.37
C THR A 81 -8.97 1.79 8.04
N ALA A 82 -8.07 1.04 7.41
CA ALA A 82 -7.48 1.40 6.12
C ALA A 82 -8.50 1.42 4.97
N LEU A 83 -9.55 0.58 5.03
CA LEU A 83 -10.66 0.57 4.07
C LEU A 83 -11.74 1.63 4.36
N GLY A 84 -11.67 2.32 5.50
CA GLY A 84 -12.68 3.28 5.94
C GLY A 84 -13.95 2.64 6.51
N GLU A 85 -13.86 1.41 7.02
CA GLU A 85 -14.95 0.63 7.63
C GLU A 85 -14.94 0.65 9.17
#